data_AF-A0A1A2YSQ5-F1
#
_entry.id   AF-A0A1A2YSQ5-F1
#
_cell.length_a   1.000
_cell.length_b   1.000
_cell.length_c   1.000
_cell.angle_alpha   90.00
_cell.angle_beta   90.00
_cell.angle_gamma   90.00
#
_symmetry.space_group_name_H-M   'P 1'
#
loop_
_entity.id
_entity.type
_entity.pdbx_description
1 polymer ?
#
loop_
_entity_poly.entity_id
_entity_poly.type
_entity_poly.pdbx_seq_one_letter_code
_entity_poly.pdbx_strand_id
1 'polypeptide(L)'
;MTRGAEERTPPSQPTLSSITAMQQWWSATQDDFNDMQKSAGDVQQAMTIFRPGALAAACQQVHDSAEVGLQSHLPSPDAELTAEIHAAIEDYHSAAHMCLAVAAGSPVDYDGEFLSSMSQADKHLRAARDIVKRTLSSI
;
A
#
# COMPACT_ATOMS: atom_id res chain seq x y z
N MET A 1 -39.58 2.90 26.75
CA MET A 1 -38.27 3.44 26.32
C MET A 1 -38.08 3.04 24.87
N THR A 2 -38.39 3.95 23.94
CA THR A 2 -38.29 3.73 22.49
C THR A 2 -36.85 3.95 22.04
N ARG A 3 -36.24 2.92 21.44
CA ARG A 3 -34.90 2.97 20.82
C ARG A 3 -35.02 3.79 19.52
N GLY A 4 -34.30 4.89 19.43
CA GLY A 4 -34.18 5.69 18.21
C GLY A 4 -33.51 4.87 17.11
N ALA A 5 -34.07 4.91 15.91
CA ALA A 5 -33.43 4.42 14.71
C ALA A 5 -32.33 5.39 14.33
N GLU A 6 -31.06 4.95 14.37
CA GLU A 6 -29.97 5.65 13.73
C GLU A 6 -30.22 5.63 12.22
N GLU A 7 -30.49 6.81 11.68
CA GLU A 7 -30.67 7.08 10.27
C GLU A 7 -29.33 6.81 9.58
N ARG A 8 -29.20 5.62 8.99
CA ARG A 8 -28.06 5.25 8.17
C ARG A 8 -28.02 6.21 6.98
N THR A 9 -27.21 7.26 7.08
CA THR A 9 -26.96 8.18 5.98
C THR A 9 -26.40 7.36 4.82
N PRO A 10 -27.05 7.34 3.64
CA PRO A 10 -26.52 6.61 2.50
C PRO A 10 -25.14 7.18 2.15
N PRO A 11 -24.18 6.34 1.72
CA PRO A 11 -22.87 6.82 1.29
C PRO A 11 -23.08 7.89 0.22
N SER A 12 -22.54 9.09 0.46
CA SER A 12 -22.65 10.20 -0.48
C SER A 12 -21.95 9.81 -1.78
N GLN A 13 -22.66 9.92 -2.91
CA GLN A 13 -22.10 9.60 -4.21
C GLN A 13 -20.94 10.56 -4.53
N PRO A 14 -19.87 10.08 -5.21
CA PRO A 14 -18.78 10.93 -5.65
C PRO A 14 -19.30 12.09 -6.52
N THR A 15 -18.80 13.30 -6.31
CA THR A 15 -19.14 14.44 -7.17
C THR A 15 -18.34 14.37 -8.48
N LEU A 16 -18.81 15.04 -9.54
CA LEU A 16 -18.05 15.15 -10.80
C LEU A 16 -16.65 15.76 -10.57
N SER A 17 -16.54 16.74 -9.67
CA SER A 17 -15.24 17.33 -9.31
C SER A 17 -14.32 16.31 -8.63
N SER A 18 -14.86 15.46 -7.75
CA SER A 18 -14.11 14.39 -7.09
C SER A 18 -13.63 13.34 -8.10
N ILE A 19 -14.46 12.99 -9.08
CA ILE A 19 -14.10 12.04 -10.14
C ILE A 19 -12.96 12.60 -11.00
N THR A 20 -13.05 13.85 -11.46
CA THR A 20 -11.98 14.47 -12.27
C THR A 20 -10.66 14.58 -11.51
N ALA A 21 -10.69 15.00 -10.25
CA ALA A 21 -9.49 15.04 -9.41
C ALA A 21 -8.87 13.65 -9.24
N MET A 22 -9.70 12.62 -9.00
CA MET A 22 -9.24 11.24 -8.90
C MET A 22 -8.65 10.72 -10.21
N GLN A 23 -9.24 11.04 -11.37
CA GLN A 23 -8.71 10.65 -12.68
C GLN A 23 -7.32 11.23 -12.93
N GLN A 24 -7.15 12.53 -12.65
CA GLN A 24 -5.87 13.22 -12.82
C GLN A 24 -4.81 12.65 -11.89
N TRP A 25 -5.13 12.49 -10.60
CA TRP A 25 -4.22 11.91 -9.62
C TRP A 25 -3.86 10.46 -9.99
N TRP A 26 -4.85 9.62 -10.32
CA TRP A 26 -4.60 8.22 -10.67
C TRP A 26 -3.70 8.09 -11.91
N SER A 27 -3.89 8.94 -12.92
CA SER A 27 -3.05 8.95 -14.12
C SER A 27 -1.58 9.26 -13.85
N ALA A 28 -1.27 9.96 -12.75
CA ALA A 28 0.08 10.32 -12.36
C ALA A 28 0.75 9.30 -11.42
N THR A 29 -0.02 8.42 -10.76
CA THR A 29 0.46 7.56 -9.66
C THR A 29 0.26 6.06 -9.90
N GLN A 30 -0.58 5.66 -10.85
CA GLN A 30 -0.91 4.25 -11.08
C GLN A 30 0.31 3.34 -11.32
N ASP A 31 1.38 3.90 -11.88
CA ASP A 31 2.61 3.16 -12.16
C ASP A 31 3.38 2.88 -10.87
N ASP A 32 3.44 3.83 -9.92
CA ASP A 32 4.02 3.60 -8.58
C ASP A 32 3.24 2.53 -7.79
N PHE A 33 1.92 2.45 -7.96
CA PHE A 33 1.12 1.35 -7.40
C PHE A 33 1.47 -0.01 -8.01
N ASN A 34 1.82 -0.05 -9.29
CA ASN A 34 2.23 -1.28 -9.97
C ASN A 34 3.66 -1.67 -9.57
N ASP A 35 4.56 -0.69 -9.47
CA ASP A 35 5.94 -0.89 -9.06
C ASP A 35 6.04 -1.36 -7.61
N MET A 36 5.24 -0.78 -6.71
CA MET A 36 5.11 -1.26 -5.33
C MET A 36 4.67 -2.72 -5.30
N GLN A 37 3.60 -3.08 -6.01
CA GLN A 37 3.09 -4.46 -6.03
C GLN A 37 4.10 -5.44 -6.65
N LYS A 38 4.80 -5.02 -7.71
CA LYS A 38 5.86 -5.82 -8.33
C LYS A 38 7.02 -6.05 -7.34
N SER A 39 7.49 -5.01 -6.66
CA SER A 39 8.60 -5.11 -5.71
C SER A 39 8.26 -6.04 -4.53
N ALA A 40 7.03 -5.99 -4.03
CA ALA A 40 6.54 -6.92 -3.00
C ALA A 40 6.57 -8.38 -3.49
N GLY A 41 6.17 -8.62 -4.74
CA GLY A 41 6.25 -9.93 -5.39
C GLY A 41 7.70 -10.42 -5.57
N ASP A 42 8.62 -9.52 -5.93
CA ASP A 42 10.04 -9.84 -6.10
C ASP A 42 10.68 -10.29 -4.76
N VAL A 43 10.27 -9.69 -3.63
CA VAL A 43 10.69 -10.15 -2.29
C VAL A 43 10.19 -11.57 -2.01
N GLN A 44 8.91 -11.85 -2.26
CA GLN A 44 8.33 -13.18 -2.08
C GLN A 44 9.05 -14.24 -2.93
N GLN A 45 9.37 -13.90 -4.17
CA GLN A 45 10.14 -14.77 -5.06
C GLN A 45 11.56 -14.99 -4.54
N ALA A 46 12.26 -13.93 -4.13
CA ALA A 46 13.63 -13.98 -3.63
C ALA A 46 13.77 -14.83 -2.35
N MET A 47 12.79 -14.76 -1.45
CA MET A 47 12.70 -15.62 -0.27
C MET A 47 12.52 -17.10 -0.66
N THR A 48 11.65 -17.39 -1.63
CA THR A 48 11.37 -18.77 -2.07
C THR A 48 12.62 -19.47 -2.64
N ILE A 49 13.45 -18.74 -3.39
CA ILE A 49 14.67 -19.28 -4.01
C ILE A 49 15.93 -19.10 -3.15
N PHE A 50 15.80 -18.46 -1.98
CA PHE A 50 16.83 -18.09 -1.02
C PHE A 50 18.14 -17.59 -1.67
N ARG A 51 18.06 -16.48 -2.41
CA ARG A 51 19.23 -15.80 -2.99
C ARG A 51 19.50 -14.51 -2.21
N PRO A 52 20.45 -14.49 -1.24
CA PRO A 52 20.65 -13.35 -0.33
C PRO A 52 20.88 -12.01 -1.03
N GLY A 53 21.68 -11.98 -2.10
CA GLY A 53 21.89 -10.76 -2.89
C GLY A 53 20.65 -10.27 -3.63
N ALA A 54 19.81 -11.19 -4.11
CA ALA A 54 18.53 -10.83 -4.75
C ALA A 54 17.50 -10.37 -3.71
N LEU A 55 17.53 -10.95 -2.50
CA LEU A 55 16.66 -10.56 -1.39
C LEU A 55 16.97 -9.14 -0.91
N ALA A 56 18.25 -8.80 -0.73
CA ALA A 56 18.66 -7.44 -0.36
C ALA A 56 18.18 -6.40 -1.37
N ALA A 57 18.38 -6.66 -2.67
CA ALA A 57 17.94 -5.77 -3.74
C ALA A 57 16.40 -5.62 -3.76
N ALA A 58 15.67 -6.74 -3.65
CA ALA A 58 14.21 -6.70 -3.63
C ALA A 58 13.65 -5.92 -2.43
N CYS A 59 14.24 -6.08 -1.25
CA CYS A 59 13.81 -5.38 -0.05
C CYS A 59 14.15 -3.89 -0.08
N GLN A 60 15.28 -3.49 -0.69
CA GLN A 60 15.55 -2.09 -0.98
C GLN A 60 14.51 -1.51 -1.95
N GLN A 61 14.09 -2.28 -2.96
CA GLN A 61 13.10 -1.83 -3.92
C GLN A 61 11.70 -1.67 -3.31
N VAL A 62 11.32 -2.52 -2.34
CA VAL A 62 10.09 -2.34 -1.54
C VAL A 62 10.15 -1.05 -0.74
N HIS A 63 11.27 -0.79 -0.05
CA HIS A 63 11.50 0.46 0.69
C HIS A 63 11.33 1.69 -0.21
N ASP A 64 12.03 1.71 -1.35
CA ASP A 64 12.05 2.88 -2.23
C ASP A 64 10.69 3.09 -2.92
N SER A 65 10.01 2.01 -3.32
CA SER A 65 8.66 2.09 -3.90
C SER A 65 7.65 2.70 -2.91
N ALA A 66 7.79 2.38 -1.61
CA ALA A 66 6.92 2.90 -0.56
C ALA A 66 7.26 4.36 -0.20
N GLU A 67 8.48 4.60 0.28
CA GLU A 67 8.91 5.89 0.85
C GLU A 67 9.18 6.97 -0.20
N VAL A 68 9.45 6.59 -1.44
CA VAL A 68 9.70 7.54 -2.54
C VAL A 68 8.53 7.53 -3.51
N GLY A 69 8.20 6.37 -4.09
CA GLY A 69 7.16 6.24 -5.11
C GLY A 69 5.79 6.69 -4.58
N LEU A 70 5.17 5.87 -3.73
CA LEU A 70 3.83 6.14 -3.20
C LEU A 70 3.76 7.43 -2.38
N GLN A 71 4.75 7.69 -1.51
CA GLN A 71 4.77 8.88 -0.66
C GLN A 71 4.77 10.19 -1.45
N SER A 72 5.40 10.22 -2.64
CA SER A 72 5.49 11.43 -3.46
C SER A 72 4.14 11.94 -3.98
N HIS A 73 3.10 11.10 -3.96
CA HIS A 73 1.77 11.42 -4.46
C HIS A 73 0.75 11.71 -3.35
N LEU A 74 1.20 11.82 -2.09
CA LEU A 74 0.35 12.17 -0.97
C LEU A 74 0.32 13.70 -0.69
N PRO A 75 -0.82 14.25 -0.24
CA PRO A 75 -2.11 13.57 -0.06
C PRO A 75 -2.82 13.31 -1.39
N SER A 76 -3.62 12.25 -1.44
CA SER A 76 -4.52 11.99 -2.56
C SER A 76 -5.79 12.85 -2.46
N PRO A 77 -6.61 12.94 -3.52
CA PRO A 77 -7.89 13.66 -3.49
C PRO A 77 -8.94 13.11 -2.51
N ASP A 78 -8.72 11.93 -1.95
CA ASP A 78 -9.60 11.26 -1.00
C ASP A 78 -8.85 11.00 0.32
N ALA A 79 -9.46 11.34 1.46
CA ALA A 79 -8.81 11.21 2.76
C ALA A 79 -8.69 9.74 3.22
N GLU A 80 -9.67 8.90 2.89
CA GLU A 80 -9.62 7.45 3.15
C GLU A 80 -8.51 6.83 2.31
N LEU A 81 -8.42 7.20 1.03
CA LEU A 81 -7.34 6.75 0.16
C LEU A 81 -5.95 7.16 0.69
N THR A 82 -5.82 8.39 1.16
CA THR A 82 -4.57 8.88 1.77
C THR A 82 -4.19 8.05 3.00
N ALA A 83 -5.15 7.72 3.86
CA ALA A 83 -4.90 6.90 5.04
C ALA A 83 -4.45 5.47 4.68
N GLU A 84 -5.11 4.84 3.70
CA GLU A 84 -4.75 3.50 3.25
C GLU A 84 -3.35 3.47 2.60
N ILE A 85 -3.01 4.47 1.77
CA ILE A 85 -1.67 4.54 1.17
C ILE A 85 -0.60 4.74 2.26
N HIS A 86 -0.84 5.64 3.23
CA HIS A 86 0.10 5.87 4.31
C HIS A 86 0.32 4.60 5.17
N ALA A 87 -0.76 3.90 5.53
CA ALA A 87 -0.65 2.64 6.26
C ALA A 87 0.13 1.58 5.47
N ALA A 88 -0.10 1.48 4.15
CA ALA A 88 0.69 0.59 3.28
C ALA A 88 2.18 0.95 3.29
N ILE A 89 2.51 2.25 3.23
CA ILE A 89 3.90 2.73 3.25
C ILE A 89 4.57 2.36 4.58
N GLU A 90 3.94 2.62 5.72
CA GLU A 90 4.50 2.32 7.04
C GLU A 90 4.79 0.81 7.22
N ASP A 91 3.85 -0.04 6.78
CA ASP A 91 4.02 -1.49 6.86
C ASP A 91 5.10 -2.00 5.89
N TYR A 92 5.15 -1.50 4.65
CA TYR A 92 6.21 -1.87 3.69
C TYR A 92 7.59 -1.38 4.13
N HIS A 93 7.69 -0.16 4.66
CA HIS A 93 8.91 0.39 5.22
C HIS A 93 9.44 -0.49 6.36
N SER A 94 8.57 -0.86 7.29
CA SER A 94 8.90 -1.76 8.39
C SER A 94 9.37 -3.13 7.90
N ALA A 95 8.64 -3.74 6.95
CA ALA A 95 9.00 -5.02 6.35
C ALA A 95 10.35 -4.97 5.63
N ALA A 96 10.61 -3.91 4.87
CA ALA A 96 11.87 -3.72 4.17
C ALA A 96 13.06 -3.66 5.13
N HIS A 97 12.94 -2.91 6.24
CA HIS A 97 14.01 -2.84 7.23
C HIS A 97 14.28 -4.17 7.93
N MET A 98 13.25 -4.94 8.28
CA MET A 98 13.41 -6.29 8.83
C MET A 98 14.13 -7.20 7.84
N CYS A 99 13.70 -7.21 6.58
CA CYS A 99 14.33 -8.00 5.53
C CYS A 99 15.80 -7.59 5.29
N LEU A 100 16.09 -6.30 5.20
CA LEU A 100 17.45 -5.80 5.01
C LEU A 100 18.36 -6.16 6.18
N ALA A 101 17.84 -6.16 7.41
CA ALA A 101 18.58 -6.62 8.58
C ALA A 101 18.96 -8.10 8.48
N VAL A 102 18.02 -8.96 8.06
CA VAL A 102 18.29 -10.40 7.82
C VAL A 102 19.31 -10.58 6.69
N ALA A 103 19.15 -9.85 5.58
CA ALA A 103 20.08 -9.90 4.45
C ALA A 103 21.50 -9.45 4.85
N ALA A 104 21.63 -8.55 5.83
CA ALA A 104 22.89 -8.12 6.42
C ALA A 104 23.46 -9.08 7.49
N GLY A 105 22.78 -10.20 7.77
CA GLY A 105 23.23 -11.22 8.71
C GLY A 105 22.83 -10.98 10.16
N SER A 106 21.78 -10.20 10.42
CA SER A 106 21.20 -10.06 11.76
C SER A 106 20.82 -11.44 12.32
N PRO A 107 21.10 -11.72 13.61
CA PRO A 107 20.71 -12.97 14.24
C PRO A 107 19.25 -12.96 14.73
N VAL A 108 18.53 -11.85 14.54
CA VAL A 108 17.14 -11.70 14.98
C VAL A 108 16.21 -12.46 14.03
N ASP A 109 15.30 -13.22 14.62
CA ASP A 109 14.18 -13.83 13.89
C ASP A 109 13.07 -12.79 13.75
N TYR A 110 12.79 -12.42 12.50
CA TYR A 110 11.72 -11.48 12.12
C TYR A 110 10.64 -12.17 11.27
N ASP A 111 10.65 -13.49 11.13
CA ASP A 111 9.82 -14.18 10.14
C ASP A 111 8.32 -13.85 10.33
N GLY A 112 7.86 -13.84 11.57
CA GLY A 112 6.47 -13.51 11.91
C GLY A 112 6.11 -12.06 11.63
N GLU A 113 6.91 -11.12 12.11
CA GLU A 113 6.69 -9.68 11.96
C GLU A 113 6.79 -9.25 10.50
N PHE A 114 7.80 -9.76 9.78
CA PHE A 114 7.98 -9.50 8.36
C PHE A 114 6.77 -9.97 7.54
N LEU A 115 6.33 -11.23 7.73
CA LEU A 115 5.16 -11.76 7.01
C LEU A 115 3.88 -11.01 7.35
N SER A 116 3.72 -10.61 8.61
CA SER A 116 2.58 -9.80 9.06
C SER A 116 2.58 -8.42 8.40
N SER A 117 3.69 -7.68 8.46
CA SER A 117 3.81 -6.36 7.85
C SER A 117 3.61 -6.41 6.34
N MET A 118 4.24 -7.35 5.62
CA MET A 118 3.98 -7.53 4.18
C MET A 118 2.50 -7.79 3.88
N SER A 119 1.85 -8.66 4.67
CA SER A 119 0.42 -8.98 4.49
C SER A 119 -0.48 -7.79 4.74
N GLN A 120 -0.19 -6.99 5.76
CA GLN A 120 -0.96 -5.80 6.11
C GLN A 120 -0.77 -4.69 5.06
N ALA A 121 0.48 -4.44 4.65
CA ALA A 121 0.79 -3.50 3.58
C ALA A 121 0.03 -3.83 2.28
N ASP A 122 0.01 -5.10 1.91
CA ASP A 122 -0.75 -5.63 0.76
C ASP A 122 -2.26 -5.41 0.89
N LYS A 123 -2.83 -5.52 2.10
CA LYS A 123 -4.25 -5.26 2.35
C LYS A 123 -4.57 -3.78 2.17
N HIS A 124 -3.74 -2.90 2.74
CA HIS A 124 -3.89 -1.46 2.61
C HIS A 124 -3.75 -1.01 1.15
N LEU A 125 -2.78 -1.53 0.41
CA LEU A 125 -2.60 -1.21 -1.02
C LEU A 125 -3.80 -1.68 -1.86
N ARG A 126 -4.40 -2.83 -1.53
CA ARG A 126 -5.64 -3.29 -2.17
C ARG A 126 -6.84 -2.39 -1.85
N ALA A 127 -7.00 -2.02 -0.58
CA ALA A 127 -8.07 -1.11 -0.16
C ALA A 127 -7.95 0.25 -0.88
N ALA A 128 -6.75 0.79 -1.00
CA ALA A 128 -6.46 1.99 -1.78
C ALA A 128 -6.90 1.85 -3.26
N ARG A 129 -6.52 0.74 -3.92
CA ARG A 129 -6.97 0.47 -5.31
C ARG A 129 -8.49 0.33 -5.43
N ASP A 130 -9.15 -0.27 -4.44
CA ASP A 130 -10.61 -0.41 -4.42
C ASP A 130 -11.33 0.94 -4.28
N ILE A 131 -10.77 1.86 -3.48
CA ILE A 131 -11.29 3.24 -3.36
C ILE A 131 -11.19 3.96 -4.71
N VAL A 132 -10.02 3.90 -5.37
CA VAL A 132 -9.82 4.48 -6.71
C VAL A 132 -10.83 3.90 -7.70
N LYS A 133 -10.93 2.56 -7.77
CA LYS A 133 -11.84 1.87 -8.69
C LYS A 133 -13.30 2.27 -8.46
N ARG A 134 -13.73 2.31 -7.19
CA ARG A 134 -15.09 2.72 -6.81
C ARG A 134 -15.40 4.14 -7.27
N THR A 135 -14.48 5.08 -7.04
CA THR A 135 -14.64 6.48 -7.45
C THR A 135 -14.69 6.61 -8.96
N LEU A 136 -13.80 5.94 -9.70
CA LEU A 136 -13.71 6.04 -11.16
C LEU A 136 -14.79 5.27 -11.91
N SER A 137 -15.40 4.26 -11.28
CA SER A 137 -16.51 3.48 -11.87
C SER A 137 -17.90 4.07 -11.57
N SER A 138 -17.97 5.18 -10.84
CA SER A 138 -19.22 5.86 -10.48
C SER A 138 -19.72 6.84 -11.57
N ILE A 139 -19.27 6.65 -12.81
CA ILE A 139 -19.60 7.47 -14.00
C ILE A 139 -20.76 6.81 -14.74
#